data_AF-A0AAE6Y9B5-F1
#
_entry.id   AF-A0AAE6Y9B5-F1
#
_cell.length_a   1.000
_cell.length_b   1.000
_cell.length_c   1.000
_cell.angle_alpha   90.00
_cell.angle_beta   90.00
_cell.angle_gamma   90.00
#
_symmetry.space_group_name_H-M   'P 1'
#
loop_
_entity.id
_entity.type
_entity.pdbx_description
1 polymer ?
#
loop_
_entity_poly.entity_id
_entity_poly.type
_entity_poly.pdbx_seq_one_letter_code
_entity_poly.pdbx_strand_id
1 'polypeptide(L)' 'MTTQPQVGSDWARRVPGFPEHDFRFRVTGVFTVGEVTYIETKDLDSGGLRRGRLEHIFEFAEPIGDT' A
#
# COMPACT_ATOMS: atom_id res chain seq x y z
N MET A 1 -6.88 3.61 15.45
CA MET A 1 -7.66 3.09 14.32
C MET A 1 -6.79 3.25 13.08
N THR A 2 -6.43 2.16 12.40
CA THR A 2 -5.72 2.24 11.12
C THR A 2 -6.71 2.59 10.02
N THR A 3 -6.51 3.72 9.33
CA THR A 3 -7.29 4.10 8.15
C THR A 3 -7.21 2.97 7.13
N GLN A 4 -8.26 2.65 6.37
CA GLN A 4 -8.15 1.65 5.31
C GLN A 4 -7.58 2.30 4.02
N PRO A 5 -6.74 1.62 3.22
CA PRO A 5 -6.28 2.09 1.93
C PRO A 5 -7.46 2.28 0.99
N GLN A 6 -7.62 3.51 0.51
CA GLN A 6 -8.64 3.90 -0.45
C GLN A 6 -7.96 4.35 -1.75
N VAL A 7 -8.64 4.21 -2.88
CA VAL A 7 -8.13 4.73 -4.16
C VAL A 7 -7.81 6.23 -4.00
N GLY A 8 -6.59 6.61 -4.36
CA GLY A 8 -6.05 7.96 -4.21
C GLY A 8 -5.26 8.21 -2.92
N SER A 9 -5.33 7.33 -1.92
CA SER A 9 -4.58 7.49 -0.67
C SER A 9 -3.10 7.11 -0.82
N ASP A 10 -2.24 7.85 -0.12
CA ASP A 10 -0.79 7.67 -0.09
C ASP A 10 -0.35 6.98 1.20
N TRP A 11 0.59 6.05 1.07
CA TRP A 11 1.00 5.13 2.11
C TRP A 11 2.50 4.90 2.09
N ALA A 12 3.09 4.63 3.25
CA ALA A 12 4.46 4.18 3.40
C ALA A 12 4.46 2.75 3.92
N ARG A 13 5.20 1.84 3.27
CA ARG A 13 5.53 0.53 3.83
C ARG A 13 6.91 0.60 4.49
N ARG A 14 7.01 0.12 5.73
CA ARG A 14 8.25 0.05 6.52
C ARG A 14 8.43 -1.35 7.09
N VAL A 15 9.38 -2.12 6.58
CA VAL A 15 9.61 -3.51 7.02
C VAL A 15 10.79 -3.55 8.00
N PRO A 16 10.56 -3.83 9.30
CA PRO A 16 11.64 -3.86 10.29
C PRO A 16 12.72 -4.87 9.92
N GLY A 17 13.98 -4.41 9.86
CA GLY A 17 15.13 -5.24 9.52
C GLY A 17 15.39 -5.43 8.03
N PHE A 18 14.53 -4.92 7.14
CA PHE A 18 14.66 -5.05 5.68
C PHE A 18 14.36 -3.71 4.97
N PRO A 19 15.21 -2.67 5.15
CA PRO A 19 14.98 -1.34 4.57
C PRO A 19 14.92 -1.33 3.03
N GLU A 20 15.48 -2.33 2.36
CA GLU A 20 15.35 -2.52 0.90
C GLU A 20 13.90 -2.79 0.44
N HIS A 21 13.01 -3.13 1.38
CA HIS A 21 11.59 -3.34 1.13
C HIS A 21 10.73 -2.14 1.52
N ASP A 22 11.34 -1.06 2.02
CA ASP A 22 10.65 0.18 2.30
C ASP A 22 10.34 0.93 1.00
N PHE A 23 9.10 1.37 0.83
CA PHE A 23 8.72 2.22 -0.30
C PHE A 23 7.45 3.00 0.00
N ARG A 24 7.27 4.12 -0.70
CA ARG A 24 6.03 4.90 -0.69
C ARG A 24 5.18 4.55 -1.89
N PHE A 25 3.88 4.50 -1.71
CA PHE A 25 2.97 4.15 -2.79
C PHE A 25 1.61 4.84 -2.67
N ARG A 26 0.99 5.09 -3.82
CA ARG A 26 -0.41 5.54 -3.95
C ARG A 26 -1.29 4.37 -4.34
N VAL A 27 -2.41 4.19 -3.67
CA VAL A 27 -3.42 3.20 -4.08
C VAL A 27 -4.12 3.69 -5.35
N THR A 28 -4.11 2.89 -6.40
CA THR A 28 -4.76 3.21 -7.69
C THR A 28 -6.00 2.37 -7.94
N GLY A 29 -6.20 1.28 -7.19
CA GLY A 29 -7.35 0.40 -7.34
C GLY A 29 -7.52 -0.50 -6.13
N VAL A 30 -8.77 -0.89 -5.84
CA VAL A 30 -9.13 -1.88 -4.83
C VAL A 30 -10.14 -2.83 -5.45
N PHE A 31 -9.90 -4.14 -5.38
CA PHE A 31 -10.79 -5.14 -5.96
C PHE A 31 -10.74 -6.44 -5.15
N THR A 32 -11.81 -7.23 -5.27
CA THR A 32 -11.95 -8.49 -4.55
C THR A 32 -12.03 -9.65 -5.53
N VAL A 33 -11.31 -10.74 -5.24
CA VAL A 33 -11.39 -12.01 -5.97
C VAL A 33 -11.72 -13.11 -4.97
N GLY A 34 -12.94 -13.64 -5.05
CA GLY A 34 -13.47 -14.53 -4.01
C GLY A 34 -13.62 -13.78 -2.68
N GLU A 35 -12.94 -14.24 -1.63
CA GLU A 35 -12.94 -13.61 -0.30
C GLU A 35 -11.69 -12.74 -0.04
N VAL A 36 -10.79 -12.62 -1.02
CA VAL A 36 -9.51 -11.92 -0.86
C VAL A 36 -9.55 -10.54 -1.51
N THR A 37 -9.21 -9.51 -0.74
CA THR A 37 -9.08 -8.14 -1.24
C THR A 37 -7.64 -7.85 -1.68
N TYR A 38 -7.53 -7.26 -2.86
CA TYR A 38 -6.29 -6.83 -3.49
C TYR A 38 -6.29 -5.32 -3.67
N ILE A 39 -5.09 -4.75 -3.68
CA ILE A 39 -4.87 -3.37 -4.06
C ILE A 39 -3.92 -3.29 -5.26
N GLU A 40 -4.20 -2.33 -6.13
CA GLU A 40 -3.24 -1.82 -7.11
C GLU A 40 -2.57 -0.59 -6.53
N THR A 41 -1.26 -0.50 -6.70
CA THR A 41 -0.46 0.58 -6.13
C THR A 41 0.51 1.12 -7.17
N LYS A 42 0.73 2.43 -7.17
CA LYS A 42 1.82 3.08 -7.86
C LYS A 42 2.90 3.45 -6.86
N ASP A 43 4.10 2.93 -7.05
CA ASP A 43 5.28 3.33 -6.31
C ASP A 43 5.55 4.82 -6.58
N LEU A 44 5.65 5.63 -5.52
CA LEU A 44 5.79 7.08 -5.62
C LEU A 44 7.23 7.51 -5.95
N ASP A 45 8.21 6.65 -5.71
CA ASP A 45 9.63 6.93 -5.95
C ASP A 45 10.04 6.49 -7.37
N SER A 46 9.58 5.32 -7.82
CA SER A 46 9.91 4.75 -9.13
C SER A 46 8.82 4.91 -10.19
N GLY A 47 7.59 5.21 -9.81
CA GLY A 47 6.42 5.22 -10.70
C GLY A 47 5.90 3.84 -11.10
N GLY A 48 6.55 2.76 -10.64
CA GLY A 48 6.19 1.39 -10.98
C GLY A 48 4.82 0.97 -10.46
N LEU A 49 4.07 0.21 -11.26
CA LEU A 49 2.79 -0.35 -10.86
C LEU A 49 2.97 -1.73 -10.22
N ARG A 50 2.30 -1.96 -9.10
CA ARG A 50 2.33 -3.22 -8.37
C ARG A 50 0.92 -3.62 -7.93
N ARG A 51 0.74 -4.91 -7.67
CA ARG A 51 -0.47 -5.48 -7.07
C ARG A 51 -0.09 -6.31 -5.87
N GLY A 52 -0.90 -6.25 -4.82
CA GLY A 52 -0.67 -7.01 -3.60
C GLY A 52 -1.96 -7.30 -2.86
N ARG A 53 -1.94 -8.32 -2.00
CA ARG A 53 -3.04 -8.54 -1.06
C ARG A 53 -3.08 -7.39 -0.08
N LEU A 54 -4.28 -6.92 0.22
CA LEU A 54 -4.50 -5.84 1.16
C LEU A 54 -3.94 -6.19 2.55
N GLU A 55 -4.14 -7.43 3.01
CA GLU A 55 -3.67 -7.92 4.31
C GLU A 55 -2.14 -7.80 4.51
N HIS A 56 -1.34 -8.10 3.48
CA HIS A 56 0.12 -8.03 3.56
C HIS A 56 0.64 -6.60 3.60
N ILE A 57 -0.13 -5.66 3.05
CA ILE A 57 0.22 -4.25 3.06
C ILE A 57 -0.04 -3.70 4.46
N PHE A 58 -1.16 -4.05 5.09
CA PHE A 58 -1.50 -3.59 6.44
C PHE A 58 -0.54 -4.00 7.55
N GLU A 59 0.20 -5.10 7.36
CA GLU A 59 1.16 -5.55 8.37
C GLU A 59 2.27 -4.52 8.62
N PHE A 60 2.66 -3.77 7.58
CA PHE A 60 3.83 -2.89 7.60
C PHE A 60 3.59 -1.51 7.02
N ALA A 61 2.37 -1.20 6.57
CA ALA A 61 2.06 0.08 5.93
C ALA A 61 1.20 0.97 6.81
N GLU A 62 1.49 2.26 6.74
CA GLU A 62 0.76 3.33 7.42
C GLU A 62 0.40 4.45 6.44
N PRO A 63 -0.74 5.14 6.64
CA PRO A 63 -1.13 6.25 5.79
C PRO A 63 -0.14 7.40 5.97
N ILE A 64 0.30 7.99 4.86
CA ILE A 64 1.04 9.25 4.88
C ILE A 64 -0.02 10.34 4.75
N GLY A 65 -0.23 11.12 5.80
CA GLY A 65 -1.15 12.25 5.73
C GLY A 65 -0.61 13.33 4.79
N ASP A 66 -1.49 13.98 4.02
CA ASP A 66 -1.25 15.38 3.66
C ASP A 66 -1.32 16.16 4.98
N THR A 67 -0.20 16.81 5.34
CA THR A 67 -0.21 17.79 6.43
C THR A 67 -0.85 19.08 5.93
#